data_AF-A0A920P7Z4-F1
#
_entry.id   AF-A0A920P7Z4-F1
#
_cell.length_a   1.000
_cell.length_b   1.000
_cell.length_c   1.000
_cell.angle_alpha   90.00
_cell.angle_beta   90.00
_cell.angle_gamma   90.00
#
_symmetry.space_group_name_H-M   'P 1'
#
loop_
_entity.id
_entity.type
_entity.pdbx_description
1 polymer ?
#
loop_
_entity_poly.entity_id
_entity_poly.type
_entity_poly.pdbx_seq_one_letter_code
_entity_poly.pdbx_strand_id
1 'polypeptide(L)'
;MNMKRAPLILWILASCTVADTSSDLLDRMPPDVPESWLPIIGEYASGSDTVSVLEEDESLVLLFWGGARFPLSASSDGDFETDSNAVVEMVADASGRAEILLVDGQAFSRLSLGAEDGGTFRITPIRAPEELLIEALAASPPEEEGTSGLQISQS
;
A
#
# COMPACT_ATOMS: atom_id res chain seq x y z
N MET A 1 -29.98 55.80 -22.15
CA MET A 1 -30.30 54.37 -22.35
C MET A 1 -29.14 53.56 -21.81
N ASN A 2 -29.40 52.83 -20.73
CA ASN A 2 -28.45 52.01 -19.97
C ASN A 2 -27.93 50.84 -20.81
N MET A 3 -26.64 50.52 -20.67
CA MET A 3 -26.18 49.29 -20.01
C MET A 3 -24.66 49.15 -20.17
N LYS A 4 -23.95 49.39 -19.08
CA LYS A 4 -22.56 48.96 -18.86
C LYS A 4 -22.58 47.45 -18.64
N ARG A 5 -21.68 46.71 -19.28
CA ARG A 5 -21.35 45.32 -18.89
C ARG A 5 -19.88 45.28 -18.52
N ALA A 6 -19.61 45.36 -17.22
CA ALA A 6 -18.31 45.08 -16.63
C ALA A 6 -18.24 43.58 -16.31
N PRO A 7 -17.16 42.86 -16.65
CA PRO A 7 -16.96 41.49 -16.20
C PRO A 7 -16.44 41.50 -14.76
N LEU A 8 -17.21 40.88 -13.86
CA LEU A 8 -16.85 40.60 -12.48
C LEU A 8 -15.89 39.41 -12.47
N ILE A 9 -14.60 39.65 -12.22
CA ILE A 9 -13.60 38.60 -11.97
C ILE A 9 -13.80 38.12 -10.54
N LEU A 10 -14.37 36.92 -10.40
CA LEU A 10 -14.57 36.22 -9.14
C LEU A 10 -13.27 35.46 -8.79
N TRP A 11 -12.51 36.00 -7.84
CA TRP A 11 -11.39 35.29 -7.23
C TRP A 11 -11.94 34.21 -6.30
N ILE A 12 -11.92 32.96 -6.74
CA ILE A 12 -12.19 31.80 -5.88
C ILE A 12 -10.91 31.54 -5.08
N LEU A 13 -10.89 31.98 -3.83
CA LEU A 13 -9.95 31.47 -2.83
C LEU A 13 -10.33 30.01 -2.58
N ALA A 14 -9.54 29.09 -3.14
CA ALA A 14 -9.59 27.69 -2.75
C ALA A 14 -9.09 27.60 -1.30
N SER A 15 -10.03 27.61 -0.36
CA SER A 15 -9.75 27.26 1.03
C SER A 15 -9.46 25.76 1.03
N CYS A 16 -8.19 25.39 1.11
CA CYS A 16 -7.78 24.01 1.37
C CYS A 16 -8.21 23.68 2.80
N THR A 17 -9.37 23.06 2.95
CA THR A 17 -9.74 22.46 4.23
C THR A 17 -8.84 21.24 4.39
N VAL A 18 -7.82 21.36 5.24
CA VAL A 18 -7.19 20.18 5.82
C VAL A 18 -8.30 19.48 6.60
N ALA A 19 -8.74 18.32 6.10
CA ALA A 19 -9.61 17.45 6.88
C ALA A 19 -8.85 17.14 8.17
N ASP A 20 -9.49 17.47 9.29
CA ASP A 20 -9.00 17.16 10.63
C ASP A 20 -8.94 15.63 10.71
N THR A 21 -7.75 15.04 10.62
CA THR A 21 -7.55 13.60 10.87
C THR A 21 -7.77 13.39 12.36
N SER A 22 -9.05 13.25 12.74
CA SER A 22 -9.45 13.02 14.12
C SER A 22 -8.70 11.80 14.65
N SER A 23 -7.96 11.99 15.75
CA SER A 23 -7.13 10.94 16.39
C SER A 23 -7.91 9.69 16.82
N ASP A 24 -9.24 9.73 16.74
CA ASP A 24 -10.17 8.63 17.01
C ASP A 24 -10.06 7.45 16.01
N LEU A 25 -9.42 7.66 14.85
CA LEU A 25 -9.13 6.58 13.89
C LEU A 25 -7.88 5.76 14.24
N LEU A 26 -6.98 6.27 15.10
CA LEU A 26 -5.72 5.59 15.41
C LEU A 26 -5.88 4.41 16.37
N ASP A 27 -7.01 4.33 17.09
CA ASP A 27 -7.28 3.30 18.09
C ASP A 27 -8.22 2.19 17.57
N ARG A 28 -8.69 2.30 16.31
CA ARG A 28 -9.49 1.26 15.66
C ARG A 28 -8.58 0.44 14.76
N MET A 29 -8.37 -0.83 15.13
CA MET A 29 -7.72 -1.79 14.25
C MET A 29 -8.49 -1.85 12.92
N PRO A 30 -7.81 -1.89 11.75
CA PRO A 30 -8.47 -2.13 10.48
C PRO A 30 -9.33 -3.40 10.57
N PRO A 31 -10.45 -3.45 9.84
CA PRO A 31 -11.22 -4.69 9.75
C PRO A 31 -10.34 -5.82 9.23
N ASP A 32 -10.58 -7.03 9.71
CA ASP A 32 -9.91 -8.21 9.18
C ASP A 32 -10.32 -8.42 7.72
N VAL A 33 -9.35 -8.82 6.89
CA VAL A 33 -9.59 -9.16 5.48
C VAL A 33 -10.54 -10.37 5.41
N PRO A 34 -11.57 -10.35 4.54
CA PRO A 34 -12.44 -11.50 4.33
C PRO A 34 -11.67 -12.79 4.01
N GLU A 35 -11.99 -13.88 4.70
CA GLU A 35 -11.27 -15.17 4.54
C GLU A 35 -11.28 -15.70 3.09
N SER A 36 -12.33 -15.38 2.33
CA SER A 36 -12.47 -15.77 0.92
C SER A 36 -11.46 -15.08 0.00
N TRP A 37 -10.86 -13.96 0.40
CA TRP A 37 -9.86 -13.24 -0.39
C TRP A 37 -8.43 -13.69 -0.11
N LEU A 38 -8.18 -14.26 1.08
CA LEU A 38 -6.85 -14.70 1.49
C LEU A 38 -6.14 -15.61 0.46
N PRO A 39 -6.82 -16.55 -0.22
CA PRO A 39 -6.17 -17.41 -1.21
C PRO A 39 -5.59 -16.68 -2.43
N ILE A 40 -6.19 -15.54 -2.82
CA ILE A 40 -5.82 -14.79 -4.02
C ILE A 40 -4.96 -13.56 -3.72
N ILE A 41 -4.94 -13.07 -2.47
CA ILE A 41 -4.07 -11.95 -2.11
C ILE A 41 -2.60 -12.34 -2.21
N GLY A 42 -1.79 -11.52 -2.89
CA GLY A 42 -0.37 -11.76 -3.11
C GLY A 42 0.20 -11.01 -4.30
N GLU A 43 1.49 -11.24 -4.55
CA GLU A 43 2.18 -10.74 -5.74
C GLU A 43 2.43 -11.86 -6.74
N TYR A 44 2.33 -11.53 -8.02
CA TYR A 44 2.44 -12.47 -9.13
C TYR A 44 3.26 -11.84 -10.26
N ALA A 45 4.03 -12.65 -10.99
CA ALA A 45 4.85 -12.18 -12.08
C ALA A 45 4.78 -13.04 -13.33
N SER A 46 4.93 -12.39 -14.48
CA SER A 46 5.10 -13.00 -15.80
C SER A 46 6.32 -12.34 -16.46
N GLY A 47 7.48 -12.98 -16.35
CA GLY A 47 8.74 -12.38 -16.80
C GLY A 47 9.08 -11.12 -15.99
N SER A 48 9.08 -9.96 -16.64
CA SER A 48 9.32 -8.65 -16.01
C SER A 48 8.05 -7.93 -15.55
N ASP A 49 6.88 -8.45 -15.91
CA ASP A 49 5.60 -7.84 -15.53
C ASP A 49 5.15 -8.40 -14.18
N THR A 50 4.81 -7.50 -13.25
CA THR A 50 4.32 -7.86 -11.93
C THR A 50 2.93 -7.27 -11.70
N VAL A 51 2.06 -8.06 -11.09
CA VAL A 51 0.76 -7.65 -10.59
C VAL A 51 0.61 -8.05 -9.13
N SER A 52 -0.14 -7.27 -8.38
CA SER A 52 -0.48 -7.55 -6.99
C SER A 52 -1.99 -7.63 -6.87
N VAL A 53 -2.50 -8.65 -6.19
CA VAL A 53 -3.88 -8.69 -5.70
C VAL A 53 -3.82 -8.34 -4.22
N LEU A 54 -4.50 -7.27 -3.83
CA LEU A 54 -4.42 -6.73 -2.47
C LEU A 54 -5.78 -6.21 -2.02
N GLU A 55 -5.94 -6.07 -0.72
CA GLU A 55 -7.07 -5.35 -0.14
C GLU A 55 -6.69 -3.87 0.02
N GLU A 56 -7.56 -2.98 -0.46
CA GLU A 56 -7.46 -1.53 -0.35
C GLU A 56 -8.87 -0.99 -0.09
N ASP A 57 -9.05 -0.28 1.03
CA ASP A 57 -10.33 0.34 1.42
C ASP A 57 -11.53 -0.62 1.35
N GLU A 58 -11.40 -1.79 1.99
CA GLU A 58 -12.41 -2.86 2.06
C GLU A 58 -12.78 -3.45 0.68
N SER A 59 -11.93 -3.25 -0.33
CA SER A 59 -12.11 -3.74 -1.69
C SER A 59 -10.91 -4.57 -2.14
N LEU A 60 -11.17 -5.64 -2.90
CA LEU A 60 -10.11 -6.39 -3.56
C LEU A 60 -9.67 -5.64 -4.82
N VAL A 61 -8.37 -5.44 -5.02
CA VAL A 61 -7.81 -4.65 -6.11
C VAL A 61 -6.71 -5.44 -6.84
N LEU A 62 -6.76 -5.42 -8.17
CA LEU A 62 -5.66 -5.79 -9.04
C LEU A 62 -4.80 -4.56 -9.35
N LEU A 63 -3.57 -4.56 -8.86
CA LEU A 63 -2.58 -3.50 -9.07
C LEU A 63 -1.51 -3.97 -10.04
N PHE A 64 -1.34 -3.28 -11.16
CA PHE A 64 -0.19 -3.46 -12.04
C PHE A 64 0.99 -2.63 -11.52
N TRP A 65 2.22 -3.13 -11.70
CA TRP A 65 3.45 -2.43 -11.28
C TRP A 65 3.55 -0.97 -11.75
N GLY A 66 2.96 -0.64 -12.91
CA GLY A 66 2.86 0.74 -13.41
C GLY A 66 1.90 1.67 -12.63
N GLY A 67 1.25 1.18 -11.57
CA GLY A 67 0.35 1.94 -10.69
C GLY A 67 -1.13 1.91 -11.10
N ALA A 68 -1.48 1.23 -12.20
CA ALA A 68 -2.88 1.06 -12.61
C ALA A 68 -3.59 0.11 -11.64
N ARG A 69 -4.75 0.53 -11.13
CA ARG A 69 -5.57 -0.20 -10.17
C ARG A 69 -6.92 -0.53 -10.78
N PHE A 70 -7.37 -1.76 -10.57
CA PHE A 70 -8.67 -2.23 -11.02
C PHE A 70 -9.36 -2.92 -9.85
N PRO A 71 -10.49 -2.40 -9.36
CA PRO A 71 -11.31 -3.10 -8.40
C PRO A 71 -11.72 -4.47 -8.94
N LEU A 72 -11.75 -5.47 -8.08
CA LEU A 72 -12.17 -6.82 -8.38
C LEU A 72 -13.50 -7.11 -7.70
N SER A 73 -14.46 -7.58 -8.50
CA SER A 73 -15.75 -8.07 -8.03
C SER A 73 -15.85 -9.57 -8.25
N ALA A 74 -16.48 -10.30 -7.34
CA ALA A 74 -16.68 -11.74 -7.51
C ALA A 74 -17.71 -12.02 -8.61
N SER A 75 -17.36 -12.90 -9.54
CA SER A 75 -18.26 -13.47 -10.55
C SER A 75 -19.06 -14.63 -9.98
N SER A 76 -20.12 -15.05 -10.68
CA SER A 76 -20.94 -16.21 -10.29
C SER A 76 -20.19 -17.53 -10.30
N ASP A 77 -19.10 -17.61 -11.07
CA ASP A 77 -18.39 -18.86 -11.34
C ASP A 77 -17.20 -19.08 -10.39
N GLY A 78 -17.01 -18.18 -9.43
CA GLY A 78 -15.90 -18.23 -8.45
C GLY A 78 -14.66 -17.45 -8.88
N ASP A 79 -14.68 -16.86 -10.07
CA ASP A 79 -13.66 -15.95 -10.60
C ASP A 79 -13.89 -14.51 -10.14
N PHE A 80 -12.97 -13.62 -10.49
CA PHE A 80 -13.08 -12.19 -10.28
C PHE A 80 -13.14 -11.44 -11.62
N GLU A 81 -13.77 -10.27 -11.63
CA GLU A 81 -13.87 -9.42 -12.80
C GLU A 81 -13.60 -7.95 -12.43
N THR A 82 -12.91 -7.26 -13.32
CA THR A 82 -12.70 -5.80 -13.23
C THR A 82 -13.88 -5.03 -13.83
N ASP A 83 -14.02 -3.74 -13.50
CA ASP A 83 -15.03 -2.86 -14.15
C ASP A 83 -14.83 -2.72 -15.68
N SER A 84 -13.64 -3.08 -16.18
CA SER A 84 -13.32 -3.16 -17.61
C SER A 84 -13.67 -4.50 -18.27
N ASN A 85 -14.32 -5.41 -17.52
CA ASN A 85 -14.64 -6.79 -17.91
C ASN A 85 -13.42 -7.69 -18.19
N ALA A 86 -12.25 -7.33 -17.63
CA ALA A 86 -11.13 -8.24 -17.63
C ALA A 86 -11.39 -9.35 -16.60
N VAL A 87 -11.26 -10.60 -17.03
CA VAL A 87 -11.50 -11.78 -16.19
C VAL A 87 -10.22 -12.13 -15.45
N VAL A 88 -10.35 -12.40 -14.15
CA VAL A 88 -9.26 -12.74 -13.25
C VAL A 88 -9.57 -14.09 -12.60
N GLU A 89 -8.84 -15.12 -13.01
CA GLU A 89 -9.03 -16.50 -12.55
C GLU A 89 -7.85 -16.93 -11.68
N MET A 90 -8.15 -17.72 -10.65
CA MET A 90 -7.15 -18.30 -9.77
C MET A 90 -6.97 -19.78 -10.08
N VAL A 91 -5.75 -20.19 -10.42
CA VAL A 91 -5.36 -21.61 -10.41
C VAL A 91 -4.71 -21.89 -9.06
N ALA A 92 -5.42 -22.62 -8.21
CA ALA A 92 -4.97 -22.94 -6.86
C ALA A 92 -4.07 -24.19 -6.80
N ASP A 93 -3.17 -24.21 -5.83
CA ASP A 93 -2.39 -25.38 -5.43
C ASP A 93 -3.22 -26.37 -4.58
N ALA A 94 -2.58 -27.43 -4.10
CA ALA A 94 -3.22 -28.44 -3.25
C ALA A 94 -3.71 -27.92 -1.89
N SER A 95 -3.24 -26.75 -1.44
CA SER A 95 -3.68 -26.07 -0.22
C SER A 95 -4.87 -25.14 -0.44
N GLY A 96 -5.25 -24.91 -1.71
CA GLY A 96 -6.29 -23.97 -2.09
C GLY A 96 -5.78 -22.53 -2.24
N ARG A 97 -4.47 -22.29 -2.18
CA ARG A 97 -3.85 -20.97 -2.41
C ARG A 97 -3.56 -20.79 -3.89
N ALA A 98 -3.76 -19.58 -4.43
CA ALA A 98 -3.39 -19.26 -5.80
C ALA A 98 -1.91 -19.57 -6.08
N GLU A 99 -1.62 -20.45 -7.03
CA GLU A 99 -0.27 -20.66 -7.56
C GLU A 99 -0.06 -19.82 -8.83
N ILE A 100 -1.12 -19.68 -9.63
CA ILE A 100 -1.14 -18.90 -10.87
C ILE A 100 -2.38 -18.00 -10.86
N LEU A 101 -2.19 -16.76 -11.29
CA LEU A 101 -3.26 -15.83 -11.61
C LEU A 101 -3.36 -15.71 -13.14
N LEU A 102 -4.55 -15.91 -13.69
CA LEU A 102 -4.84 -15.64 -15.09
C LEU A 102 -5.55 -14.30 -15.18
N VAL A 103 -5.00 -13.35 -15.92
CA VAL A 103 -5.64 -12.06 -16.22
C VAL A 103 -5.88 -12.02 -17.72
N ASP A 104 -7.14 -12.10 -18.15
CA ASP A 104 -7.53 -12.28 -19.56
C ASP A 104 -6.75 -13.39 -20.27
N GLY A 105 -6.52 -14.49 -19.55
CA GLY A 105 -5.77 -15.66 -20.02
C GLY A 105 -4.23 -15.53 -19.99
N GLN A 106 -3.67 -14.37 -19.63
CA GLN A 106 -2.25 -14.24 -19.38
C GLN A 106 -1.90 -14.78 -17.98
N ALA A 107 -0.97 -15.72 -17.92
CA ALA A 107 -0.53 -16.34 -16.68
C ALA A 107 0.56 -15.54 -15.95
N PHE A 108 0.34 -15.34 -14.66
CA PHE A 108 1.30 -14.79 -13.70
C PHE A 108 1.52 -15.79 -12.56
N SER A 109 2.75 -16.22 -12.34
CA SER A 109 3.09 -17.14 -11.24
C SER A 109 3.22 -16.37 -9.94
N ARG A 110 2.68 -16.93 -8.84
CA ARG A 110 2.80 -16.32 -7.50
C ARG A 110 4.27 -16.20 -7.11
N LEU A 111 4.64 -15.04 -6.57
CA LEU A 111 5.96 -14.79 -6.02
C LEU A 111 6.02 -15.26 -4.56
N SER A 112 7.08 -16.01 -4.22
CA SER A 112 7.39 -16.37 -2.84
C SER A 112 8.16 -15.25 -2.16
N LEU A 113 7.44 -14.24 -1.66
CA LEU A 113 8.00 -13.12 -0.91
C LEU A 113 7.78 -13.35 0.58
N GLY A 114 8.79 -13.91 1.27
CA GLY A 114 8.73 -14.16 2.71
C GLY A 114 8.35 -15.60 3.08
N ALA A 115 7.67 -15.77 4.22
CA ALA A 115 7.26 -17.10 4.70
C ALA A 115 6.22 -17.72 3.76
N GLU A 116 6.31 -19.03 3.51
CA GLU A 116 5.49 -19.76 2.53
C GLU A 116 3.97 -19.64 2.77
N ASP A 117 3.55 -19.30 3.97
CA ASP A 117 2.16 -19.10 4.35
C ASP A 117 1.62 -17.69 4.04
N GLY A 118 2.43 -16.78 3.49
CA GLY A 118 2.05 -15.40 3.23
C GLY A 118 1.78 -14.59 4.50
N GLY A 119 2.19 -15.10 5.66
CA GLY A 119 2.10 -14.39 6.92
C GLY A 119 3.05 -13.20 6.98
N THR A 120 2.67 -12.15 7.70
CA THR A 120 3.59 -11.06 8.03
C THR A 120 4.81 -11.64 8.75
N PHE A 121 6.01 -11.29 8.28
CA PHE A 121 7.24 -11.66 8.99
C PHE A 121 7.21 -11.07 10.40
N ARG A 122 7.07 -11.95 11.41
CA ARG A 122 7.06 -11.55 12.83
C ARG A 122 8.43 -11.78 13.43
N ILE A 123 9.00 -10.73 14.00
CA ILE A 123 10.19 -10.79 14.83
C ILE A 123 9.73 -10.65 16.28
N THR A 124 10.12 -11.58 17.15
CA THR A 124 9.97 -11.40 18.60
C THR A 124 11.10 -10.51 19.08
N PRO A 125 10.83 -9.30 19.59
CA PRO A 125 11.86 -8.43 20.14
C PRO A 125 12.57 -9.10 21.33
N ILE A 126 13.89 -8.96 21.41
CA ILE A 126 14.69 -9.52 22.53
C ILE A 126 14.37 -8.80 23.84
N ARG A 127 13.96 -7.53 23.76
CA ARG A 127 13.55 -6.67 24.88
C ARG A 127 12.27 -5.93 24.53
N ALA A 128 11.46 -5.62 25.54
CA ALA A 128 10.17 -4.95 25.34
C ALA A 128 10.37 -3.49 24.86
N PRO A 129 9.50 -2.97 23.97
CA PRO A 129 9.61 -1.59 23.47
C PRO A 129 9.64 -0.52 24.57
N GLU A 130 8.89 -0.72 25.66
CA GLU A 130 8.82 0.22 26.78
C GLU A 130 10.17 0.35 27.50
N GLU A 131 10.91 -0.75 27.63
CA GLU A 131 12.26 -0.75 28.20
C GLU A 131 13.24 0.00 27.30
N LEU A 132 13.15 -0.20 25.99
CA LEU A 132 13.99 0.48 25.00
C LEU A 132 13.72 2.00 24.98
N LEU A 133 12.46 2.40 25.16
CA LEU A 133 12.08 3.81 25.20
C LEU A 133 12.68 4.52 26.42
N ILE A 134 12.67 3.88 27.60
CA ILE A 134 13.28 4.43 28.82
C ILE A 134 14.79 4.60 28.63
N GLU A 135 15.48 3.61 28.06
CA GLU A 135 16.92 3.67 27.78
C GLU A 135 17.25 4.79 26.81
N ALA A 136 16.50 4.91 25.70
CA ALA A 136 16.72 5.94 24.69
C ALA A 136 16.53 7.37 25.24
N LEU A 137 15.54 7.58 26.11
CA LEU A 137 15.30 8.88 26.75
C LEU A 137 16.36 9.23 27.81
N ALA A 138 16.96 8.22 28.44
CA ALA A 138 18.04 8.41 29.42
C ALA A 138 19.42 8.56 28.77
N ALA A 139 19.57 8.16 27.49
CA ALA A 139 20.81 8.27 26.76
C ALA A 139 21.14 9.73 26.43
N SER A 140 22.41 10.10 26.60
CA SER A 140 22.94 11.35 26.03
C SER A 140 23.59 11.05 24.68
N PRO A 141 23.49 11.96 23.70
CA PRO A 141 24.24 11.83 22.46
C PRO A 141 25.73 11.61 22.74
N PRO A 142 26.43 10.79 21.94
CA PRO A 142 27.87 10.64 22.08
C PRO A 142 28.57 12.00 21.90
N GLU A 143 29.71 12.19 22.56
CA GLU A 143 30.55 13.37 22.31
C GLU A 143 31.04 13.35 20.87
N GLU A 144 30.85 14.45 20.14
CA GLU A 144 31.38 14.59 18.79
C GLU A 144 32.90 14.88 18.83
N GLU A 145 33.71 13.92 18.37
CA GLU A 145 35.11 14.17 18.03
C GLU A 145 35.25 14.62 16.57
N GLY A 146 34.80 15.84 16.27
CA GLY A 146 34.92 16.47 14.96
C GLY A 146 35.64 17.81 15.04
N THR A 147 36.89 17.88 14.57
CA THR A 147 37.53 19.18 14.31
C THR A 147 36.84 19.84 13.12
N SER A 148 35.88 20.71 13.38
CA SER A 148 35.33 21.62 12.37
C SER A 148 36.38 22.69 12.03
N GLY A 149 37.43 22.28 11.33
CA GLY A 149 38.60 23.10 11.02
C GLY A 149 39.06 22.89 9.59
N LEU A 150 38.18 23.14 8.61
CA LEU A 150 38.63 23.37 7.23
C LEU A 150 39.28 24.75 7.18
N GLN A 151 40.57 24.80 7.47
CA GLN A 151 41.39 25.99 7.26
C GLN A 151 41.60 26.13 5.75
N ILE A 152 40.70 26.85 5.09
CA ILE A 152 40.89 27.28 3.70
C ILE A 152 42.06 28.25 3.64
N SER A 153 43.25 27.71 3.38
CA SER A 153 44.42 28.50 3.00
C SER A 153 44.20 28.98 1.57
N GLN A 154 43.78 30.23 1.41
CA GLN A 154 43.85 30.93 0.14
C GLN A 154 45.33 31.25 -0.14
N SER A 155 45.85 30.76 -1.25
CA SER A 155 47.12 31.18 -1.87
C SER A 155 46.84 31.58 -3.30
#